data_AF-A0A8J3L0Z7-F1
#
_entry.id   AF-A0A8J3L0Z7-F1
#
_cell.length_a   1.000
_cell.length_b   1.000
_cell.length_c   1.000
_cell.angle_alpha   90.00
_cell.angle_beta   90.00
_cell.angle_gamma   90.00
#
_symmetry.space_group_name_H-M   'P 1'
#
loop_
_entity.id
_entity.type
_entity.pdbx_description
1 polymer ?
#
loop_
_entity_poly.entity_id
_entity_poly.type
_entity_poly.pdbx_seq_one_letter_code
_entity_poly.pdbx_strand_id
1 'polypeptide(L)'
;MDTTVPAAIRPPVPAPAQLRDVDADAAAILAESVGAEAARRPVPDAGMNTAEYAVGTLAAVAFAGLLLKVLTSDGVQAALAGVIQRALG
;
A
#
# COMPACT_ATOMS: atom_id res chain seq x y z
N MET A 1 -5.90 47.07 40.58
CA MET A 1 -4.73 46.20 40.36
C MET A 1 -5.08 44.82 40.90
N ASP A 2 -5.64 43.97 40.05
CA ASP A 2 -5.70 42.54 40.30
C ASP A 2 -5.58 41.84 38.95
N THR A 3 -4.46 41.14 38.75
CA THR A 3 -4.04 40.52 37.50
C THR A 3 -4.18 39.03 37.67
N THR A 4 -5.33 38.48 37.33
CA THR A 4 -5.48 37.02 37.29
C THR A 4 -6.08 36.63 35.95
N VAL A 5 -5.21 36.38 34.97
CA VAL A 5 -5.56 35.61 33.78
C VAL A 5 -5.70 34.15 34.24
N PRO A 6 -6.89 33.53 34.17
CA PRO A 6 -7.02 32.13 34.52
C PRO A 6 -6.28 31.30 33.46
N ALA A 7 -5.31 30.50 33.89
CA ALA A 7 -4.64 29.51 33.07
C ALA A 7 -5.69 28.54 32.53
N ALA A 8 -6.13 28.78 31.29
CA ALA A 8 -7.02 27.89 30.57
C ALA A 8 -6.38 26.50 30.57
N ILE A 9 -7.11 25.56 31.15
CA ILE A 9 -6.90 24.12 31.09
C ILE A 9 -6.73 23.77 29.62
N ARG A 10 -5.48 23.63 29.16
CA ARG A 10 -5.22 23.12 27.82
C ARG A 10 -5.62 21.65 27.86
N PRO A 11 -6.59 21.19 27.06
CA PRO A 11 -6.89 19.77 26.99
C PRO A 11 -5.61 19.02 26.59
N PRO A 12 -5.39 17.80 27.12
CA PRO A 12 -4.25 16.98 26.72
C PRO A 12 -4.30 16.81 25.20
N VAL A 13 -3.21 17.15 24.51
CA VAL A 13 -3.07 16.86 23.08
C VAL A 13 -3.23 15.34 22.94
N PRO A 14 -4.24 14.85 22.21
CA PRO A 14 -4.37 13.42 21.99
C PRO A 14 -3.09 12.94 21.30
N ALA A 15 -2.50 11.86 21.80
CA ALA A 15 -1.36 11.22 21.16
C ALA A 15 -1.67 11.01 19.67
N PRO A 16 -0.68 11.14 18.76
CA PRO A 16 -0.92 10.89 17.35
C PRO A 16 -1.51 9.49 17.25
N ALA A 17 -2.77 9.42 16.82
CA ALA A 17 -3.39 8.16 16.45
C ALA A 17 -2.39 7.49 15.51
N GLN A 18 -1.86 6.35 15.94
CA GLN A 18 -1.05 5.50 15.07
C GLN A 18 -1.95 5.22 13.87
N LEU A 19 -1.69 5.93 12.76
CA LEU A 19 -2.30 5.60 11.49
C LEU A 19 -1.85 4.16 11.25
N ARG A 20 -2.73 3.20 11.52
CA ARG A 20 -2.47 1.80 11.21
C ARG A 20 -2.18 1.76 9.72
N ASP A 21 -1.09 1.14 9.32
CA ASP A 21 -0.78 0.92 7.91
C ASP A 21 -1.96 0.21 7.25
N VAL A 22 -2.75 0.95 6.46
CA VAL A 22 -4.00 0.45 5.88
C VAL A 22 -3.72 -0.48 4.68
N ASP A 23 -2.48 -0.56 4.21
CA ASP A 23 -2.23 -0.98 2.82
C ASP A 23 -1.50 -2.33 2.67
N ALA A 24 -0.71 -2.77 3.66
CA ALA A 24 0.15 -3.95 3.51
C ALA A 24 -0.61 -5.29 3.62
N ASP A 25 -1.53 -5.40 4.58
CA ASP A 25 -2.33 -6.60 4.79
C ASP A 25 -3.37 -6.80 3.67
N ALA A 26 -3.94 -5.70 3.17
CA ALA A 26 -4.89 -5.73 2.07
C ALA A 26 -4.25 -6.23 0.76
N ALA A 27 -3.03 -5.76 0.46
CA ALA A 27 -2.26 -6.24 -0.70
C ALA A 27 -1.87 -7.72 -0.58
N ALA A 28 -1.55 -8.20 0.62
CA ALA A 28 -1.23 -9.61 0.86
C ALA A 28 -2.44 -10.53 0.60
N ILE A 29 -3.63 -10.14 1.05
CA ILE A 29 -4.89 -10.89 0.82
C ILE A 29 -5.23 -10.94 -0.68
N LEU A 30 -5.01 -9.84 -1.41
CA LEU A 30 -5.22 -9.78 -2.86
C LEU A 30 -4.20 -10.64 -3.63
N ALA A 31 -2.94 -10.72 -3.17
CA ALA A 31 -1.92 -11.55 -3.80
C ALA A 31 -2.20 -13.06 -3.64
N GLU A 32 -2.69 -13.47 -2.48
CA GLU A 32 -2.99 -14.88 -2.18
C GLU A 32 -4.18 -15.41 -3.02
N SER A 33 -5.20 -14.56 -3.24
CA SER A 33 -6.42 -14.91 -3.96
C SER A 33 -6.25 -14.98 -5.48
N VAL A 34 -5.38 -14.15 -6.08
CA VAL A 34 -5.14 -14.13 -7.53
C VAL A 34 -4.40 -15.38 -8.04
N GLY A 35 -3.49 -15.95 -7.23
CA GLY A 35 -2.71 -17.14 -7.62
C GLY A 35 -3.54 -18.41 -7.80
N ALA A 36 -4.66 -18.55 -7.10
CA ALA A 36 -5.52 -19.73 -7.15
C ALA A 36 -6.49 -19.72 -8.34
N GLU A 37 -6.95 -18.54 -8.78
CA GLU A 37 -7.97 -18.38 -9.82
C GLU A 37 -7.37 -18.44 -11.25
N ALA A 38 -6.13 -17.98 -11.43
CA ALA A 38 -5.44 -17.97 -12.72
C ALA A 38 -5.16 -19.38 -13.28
N ALA A 39 -5.11 -20.41 -12.43
CA ALA A 39 -4.80 -21.78 -12.82
C ALA A 39 -5.99 -22.56 -13.44
N ARG A 40 -7.20 -21.98 -13.49
CA ARG A 40 -8.42 -22.67 -13.94
C ARG A 40 -9.23 -21.94 -15.02
N ARG A 41 -8.66 -21.67 -16.20
CA ARG A 41 -9.48 -21.22 -17.34
C ARG A 41 -9.30 -22.10 -18.59
N PRO A 42 -10.33 -22.87 -19.00
CA PRO A 42 -10.44 -23.38 -20.36
C PRO A 42 -10.78 -22.22 -21.30
N VAL A 43 -10.19 -22.22 -22.50
CA VAL A 43 -10.33 -21.17 -23.53
C VAL A 43 -11.72 -21.25 -24.17
N PRO A 44 -12.55 -20.19 -24.15
CA PRO A 44 -13.74 -20.11 -24.97
C PRO A 44 -13.47 -19.27 -26.23
N ASP A 45 -13.56 -19.93 -27.37
CA ASP A 45 -13.82 -19.29 -28.66
C ASP A 45 -15.14 -18.48 -28.58
N ALA A 46 -15.16 -17.32 -29.24
CA ALA A 46 -16.30 -16.40 -29.46
C ALA A 46 -16.51 -15.18 -28.53
N GLY A 47 -15.66 -14.91 -27.52
CA GLY A 47 -15.85 -13.77 -26.59
C GLY A 47 -14.62 -12.91 -26.27
N MET A 48 -13.52 -13.05 -27.02
CA MET A 48 -12.18 -12.66 -26.55
C MET A 48 -11.90 -11.15 -26.36
N ASN A 49 -12.57 -10.25 -27.08
CA ASN A 49 -12.25 -8.80 -27.01
C ASN A 49 -12.46 -8.20 -25.60
N THR A 50 -13.64 -8.31 -25.00
CA THR A 50 -13.94 -7.59 -23.75
C THR A 50 -13.34 -8.28 -22.51
N ALA A 51 -13.22 -9.61 -22.55
CA ALA A 51 -12.62 -10.39 -21.47
C ALA A 51 -11.09 -10.20 -21.39
N GLU A 52 -10.41 -10.07 -22.53
CA GLU A 52 -8.97 -9.88 -22.59
C GLU A 52 -8.53 -8.55 -21.96
N TYR A 53 -9.22 -7.45 -22.25
CA TYR A 53 -8.91 -6.16 -21.63
C TYR A 53 -9.15 -6.17 -20.12
N ALA A 54 -10.22 -6.82 -19.66
CA ALA A 54 -10.52 -6.95 -18.24
C ALA A 54 -9.45 -7.78 -17.51
N VAL A 55 -9.07 -8.93 -18.05
CA VAL A 55 -8.02 -9.78 -17.48
C VAL A 55 -6.65 -9.09 -17.55
N GLY A 56 -6.34 -8.38 -18.64
CA GLY A 56 -5.10 -7.61 -18.77
C GLY A 56 -4.97 -6.53 -17.70
N THR A 57 -6.06 -5.85 -17.36
CA THR A 57 -6.08 -4.84 -16.30
C THR A 57 -5.95 -5.49 -14.92
N LEU A 58 -6.66 -6.58 -14.65
CA LEU A 58 -6.54 -7.33 -13.39
C LEU A 58 -5.14 -7.88 -13.18
N ALA A 59 -4.50 -8.40 -14.22
CA ALA A 59 -3.12 -8.86 -14.18
C ALA A 59 -2.15 -7.71 -13.87
N ALA A 60 -2.33 -6.54 -14.51
CA ALA A 60 -1.52 -5.36 -14.24
C ALA A 60 -1.67 -4.84 -12.80
N VAL A 61 -2.90 -4.81 -12.27
CA VAL A 61 -3.18 -4.39 -10.89
C VAL A 61 -2.56 -5.36 -9.88
N ALA A 62 -2.67 -6.68 -10.12
CA ALA A 62 -2.03 -7.68 -9.26
C ALA A 62 -0.50 -7.54 -9.26
N PHE A 63 0.10 -7.33 -10.44
CA PHE A 63 1.53 -7.08 -10.56
C PHE A 63 1.96 -5.77 -9.86
N ALA A 64 1.17 -4.70 -9.97
CA ALA A 64 1.42 -3.45 -9.24
C ALA A 64 1.37 -3.66 -7.72
N GLY A 65 0.43 -4.48 -7.22
CA GLY A 65 0.38 -4.89 -5.82
C GLY A 65 1.64 -5.63 -5.36
N LEU A 66 2.16 -6.54 -6.19
CA LEU A 66 3.44 -7.22 -5.94
C LEU A 66 4.61 -6.23 -5.88
N LEU A 67 4.71 -5.31 -6.85
CA LEU A 67 5.76 -4.29 -6.85
C LEU A 67 5.68 -3.38 -5.62
N LEU A 68 4.47 -2.99 -5.21
CA LEU A 68 4.27 -2.20 -4.00
C LEU A 68 4.76 -2.95 -2.77
N LYS A 69 4.44 -4.24 -2.63
CA LYS A 69 4.93 -5.10 -1.54
C LYS A 69 6.46 -5.16 -1.49
N VAL A 70 7.11 -5.27 -2.65
CA VAL A 70 8.58 -5.27 -2.76
C VAL A 70 9.14 -3.91 -2.37
N LEU A 71 8.56 -2.82 -2.89
CA LEU A 71 9.03 -1.46 -2.64
C LEU A 71 8.88 -1.03 -1.18
N THR A 72 7.83 -1.50 -0.49
CA THR A 72 7.60 -1.23 0.92
C THR A 72 8.37 -2.15 1.85
N SER A 73 9.13 -3.12 1.34
CA SER A 73 9.96 -3.99 2.19
C SER A 73 11.15 -3.26 2.81
N ASP A 74 11.50 -3.65 4.05
CA ASP A 74 12.59 -3.03 4.80
C ASP A 74 13.93 -3.04 4.04
N GLY A 75 14.23 -4.14 3.34
CA GLY A 75 15.46 -4.28 2.56
C GLY A 75 15.55 -3.28 1.41
N VAL A 76 14.45 -3.06 0.69
CA VAL A 76 14.40 -2.10 -0.43
C VAL A 76 14.45 -0.66 0.09
N GLN A 77 13.70 -0.34 1.15
CA GLN A 77 13.73 0.98 1.76
C GLN A 77 15.13 1.33 2.30
N ALA A 78 15.80 0.40 2.97
CA ALA A 78 17.15 0.59 3.50
C ALA A 78 18.18 0.80 2.38
N ALA A 79 18.07 0.03 1.29
CA ALA A 79 18.94 0.20 0.13
C ALA A 79 18.77 1.59 -0.51
N LEU A 80 17.53 2.02 -0.73
CA LEU A 80 17.23 3.34 -1.30
C LEU A 80 17.71 4.47 -0.39
N ALA A 81 17.47 4.37 0.92
CA ALA A 81 17.99 5.31 1.90
C ALA A 81 19.52 5.41 1.83
N GLY A 82 20.21 4.27 1.72
CA GLY A 82 21.68 4.24 1.56
C GLY A 82 22.18 4.96 0.31
N VAL A 83 21.48 4.80 -0.83
CA VAL A 83 21.81 5.54 -2.07
C VAL A 83 21.60 7.04 -1.89
N ILE A 84 20.47 7.45 -1.31
CA ILE A 84 20.16 8.88 -1.07
C ILE A 84 21.20 9.51 -0.14
N GLN A 85 21.57 8.84 0.95
CA GLN A 85 22.58 9.34 1.89
C GLN A 85 23.95 9.52 1.21
N ARG A 86 24.36 8.60 0.32
CA ARG A 86 25.60 8.74 -0.46
C ARG A 86 25.55 9.86 -1.49
N ALA A 87 24.36 10.21 -1.98
CA ALA A 87 24.19 11.27 -2.96
C ALA A 87 24.10 12.67 -2.31
N LEU A 88 23.66 12.75 -1.06
CA LEU A 88 23.45 14.00 -0.32
C LEU A 88 24.55 14.33 0.70
N GLY A 89 25.31 13.33 1.16
CA GLY A 89 26.49 13.50 2.02
C GLY A 89 27.76 13.71 1.21
#